data_AF-A0A933KSA5-F1
#
_entry.id   AF-A0A933KSA5-F1
#
_cell.length_a   1.000
_cell.length_b   1.000
_cell.length_c   1.000
_cell.angle_alpha   90.00
_cell.angle_beta   90.00
_cell.angle_gamma   90.00
#
_symmetry.space_group_name_H-M   'P 1'
#
loop_
_entity.id
_entity.type
_entity.pdbx_description
1 polymer ?
#
loop_
_entity_poly.entity_id
_entity_poly.type
_entity_poly.pdbx_seq_one_letter_code
_entity_poly.pdbx_strand_id
1 'polypeptide(L)'
;MDERQFFTERPEQRTARLQCPRCRRTNEYQVRWIRRTKKHQLPPGADERDRALFAKSKDHLIRVDDEVTCATCRKRFEIPSYQSMIYLENLEGLPKEDYDE
;
A
#
# COMPACT_ATOMS: atom_id res chain seq x y z
N MET A 1 -3.13 -19.58 -11.64
CA MET A 1 -1.78 -19.06 -11.29
C MET A 1 -1.88 -18.22 -10.03
N ASP A 2 -0.90 -18.23 -9.12
CA ASP A 2 -0.91 -17.37 -7.93
C ASP A 2 -0.84 -15.89 -8.30
N GLU A 3 -1.87 -15.13 -7.95
CA GLU A 3 -2.02 -13.69 -8.22
C GLU A 3 -0.83 -12.84 -7.70
N ARG A 4 -0.08 -13.38 -6.74
CA ARG A 4 1.13 -12.76 -6.17
C ARG A 4 2.29 -12.67 -7.16
N GLN A 5 2.32 -13.50 -8.19
CA GLN A 5 3.41 -13.51 -9.16
C GLN A 5 3.37 -12.32 -10.12
N PHE A 6 2.21 -11.67 -10.26
CA PHE A 6 2.00 -10.51 -11.16
C PHE A 6 2.49 -9.19 -10.58
N PHE A 7 2.84 -9.14 -9.29
CA PHE A 7 3.25 -7.90 -8.62
C PHE A 7 4.69 -7.99 -8.13
N THR A 8 5.38 -6.86 -8.22
CA THR A 8 6.65 -6.63 -7.53
C THR A 8 6.33 -5.94 -6.21
N GLU A 9 6.57 -6.64 -5.11
CA GLU A 9 6.34 -6.13 -3.76
C GLU A 9 7.63 -5.47 -3.25
N ARG A 10 7.56 -4.19 -2.91
CA ARG A 10 8.68 -3.45 -2.32
C ARG A 10 8.29 -2.93 -0.93
N PRO A 11 9.05 -3.27 0.12
CA PRO A 11 8.82 -2.68 1.43
C PRO A 11 9.20 -1.19 1.39
N GLU A 12 8.32 -0.35 1.89
CA GLU A 12 8.48 1.10 1.99
C GLU A 12 8.15 1.53 3.42
N GLN A 13 8.87 2.52 3.96
CA GLN A 13 8.53 3.10 5.26
C GLN A 13 8.09 4.53 5.03
N ARG A 14 6.87 4.87 5.48
CA ARG A 14 6.34 6.23 5.36
C ARG A 14 6.05 6.81 6.72
N THR A 15 6.47 8.06 6.90
CA THR A 15 6.20 8.81 8.13
C THR A 15 4.75 9.26 8.13
N ALA A 16 4.01 8.86 9.16
CA ALA A 16 2.62 9.27 9.39
C ALA A 16 2.53 10.12 10.66
N ARG A 17 1.83 11.25 10.56
CA ARG A 17 1.48 12.08 11.72
C ARG A 17 0.23 11.52 12.36
N LEU A 18 0.37 10.91 13.53
CA LEU A 18 -0.75 10.27 14.23
C LEU A 18 -0.96 10.90 15.60
N GLN A 19 -2.22 11.11 15.94
CA GLN A 19 -2.62 11.58 17.27
C GLN A 19 -2.98 10.38 18.15
N CYS A 20 -2.32 10.26 19.30
CA CYS A 20 -2.65 9.18 20.23
C CYS A 20 -4.02 9.44 20.87
N PRO A 21 -4.98 8.50 20.81
CA PRO A 21 -6.31 8.69 21.40
C PRO A 21 -6.28 8.81 22.93
N ARG A 22 -5.19 8.35 23.58
CA ARG A 22 -5.10 8.34 25.05
C ARG A 22 -4.49 9.61 25.64
N CYS A 23 -3.38 10.09 25.09
CA CYS A 23 -2.71 11.31 25.57
C CYS A 23 -2.94 12.54 24.67
N ARG A 24 -3.64 12.35 23.53
CA ARG A 24 -3.97 13.38 22.52
C ARG A 24 -2.76 14.11 21.93
N ARG A 25 -1.54 13.61 22.14
CA ARG A 25 -0.32 14.12 21.53
C ARG A 25 -0.22 13.62 20.09
N THR A 26 0.11 14.53 19.19
CA THR A 26 0.42 14.24 17.79
C THR A 26 1.92 14.08 17.64
N ASN A 27 2.36 12.93 17.14
CA ASN A 27 3.76 12.65 16.84
C ASN A 27 3.88 12.01 15.46
N GLU A 28 5.11 11.96 14.96
CA GLU A 28 5.47 11.29 13.72
C GLU A 28 5.89 9.85 14.01
N TYR A 29 5.28 8.90 13.30
CA TYR A 29 5.56 7.47 13.42
C TYR A 29 5.97 6.92 12.06
N GLN A 30 6.96 6.04 12.02
CA GLN A 30 7.30 5.29 10.82
C GLN A 30 6.35 4.10 10.70
N VAL A 31 5.53 4.12 9.66
CA VAL A 31 4.59 3.05 9.34
C VAL A 31 5.17 2.27 8.16
N ARG A 32 5.17 0.94 8.25
CA ARG A 32 5.59 0.09 7.14
C ARG A 32 4.46 -0.08 6.14
N TRP A 33 4.81 0.05 4.88
CA TRP A 33 3.97 -0.12 3.72
C TRP A 33 4.61 -1.13 2.78
N ILE A 34 3.79 -1.81 1.99
CA ILE A 34 4.24 -2.62 0.87
C ILE A 34 3.68 -1.96 -0.38
N ARG A 35 4.59 -1.48 -1.24
CA ARG A 35 4.27 -1.03 -2.58
C ARG A 35 4.14 -2.25 -3.47
N ARG A 36 2.93 -2.52 -3.96
CA ARG A 36 2.68 -3.55 -4.97
C ARG A 36 2.62 -2.86 -6.31
N THR A 37 3.66 -3.06 -7.10
CA THR A 37 3.76 -2.53 -8.45
C THR A 37 3.42 -3.61 -9.46
N LYS A 38 2.54 -3.31 -10.40
CA LYS A 38 2.14 -4.25 -11.46
C LYS A 38 3.36 -4.53 -12.35
N LYS A 39 3.68 -5.81 -12.59
CA LYS A 39 4.76 -6.17 -13.52
C LYS A 39 4.34 -5.88 -14.95
N HIS A 40 5.29 -5.57 -15.82
CA HIS A 40 5.02 -5.26 -17.23
C HIS A 40 4.53 -6.49 -18.03
N GLN A 41 4.90 -7.71 -17.63
CA GLN A 41 4.58 -8.93 -18.37
C GLN A 41 3.91 -9.98 -17.49
N LEU A 42 2.83 -10.56 -18.02
CA LEU A 42 2.19 -11.75 -17.46
C LEU A 42 3.10 -12.98 -17.68
N PRO A 43 3.35 -13.82 -16.66
CA PRO A 43 4.07 -15.07 -16.85
C PRO A 43 3.47 -15.92 -17.98
N PRO A 44 4.31 -16.58 -18.80
CA PRO A 44 3.84 -17.44 -19.88
C PRO A 44 2.99 -18.57 -19.30
N GLY A 45 1.72 -18.64 -19.71
CA GLY A 45 0.72 -19.57 -19.17
C GLY A 45 -0.39 -18.91 -18.34
N ALA A 46 -0.49 -17.58 -18.32
CA ALA A 46 -1.61 -16.88 -17.69
C ALA A 46 -2.95 -17.11 -18.44
N ASP A 47 -3.95 -17.60 -17.72
CA ASP A 47 -5.32 -17.81 -18.21
C ASP A 47 -6.05 -16.48 -18.46
N GLU A 48 -7.20 -16.52 -19.14
CA GLU A 48 -8.03 -15.34 -19.41
C GLU A 48 -8.45 -14.60 -18.11
N ARG A 49 -8.65 -15.34 -17.01
CA ARG A 49 -8.96 -14.78 -15.68
C ARG A 49 -7.80 -13.96 -15.12
N ASP A 50 -6.57 -14.42 -15.31
CA ASP A 50 -5.37 -13.73 -14.86
C ASP A 50 -5.16 -12.43 -15.66
N ARG A 51 -5.49 -12.43 -16.96
CA ARG A 51 -5.47 -11.21 -17.81
C ARG A 51 -6.47 -10.17 -17.33
N ALA A 52 -7.69 -10.58 -16.99
CA ALA A 52 -8.71 -9.68 -16.47
C ALA A 52 -8.33 -9.07 -15.11
N LEU A 53 -7.75 -9.88 -14.21
CA LEU A 53 -7.23 -9.40 -12.92
C LEU A 53 -6.06 -8.43 -13.12
N PHE A 54 -5.15 -8.74 -14.04
CA PHE A 54 -4.03 -7.87 -14.39
C PHE A 54 -4.48 -6.54 -14.98
N ALA A 55 -5.45 -6.54 -15.90
CA ALA A 55 -6.03 -5.33 -16.48
C ALA A 55 -6.67 -4.43 -15.41
N LYS A 56 -7.36 -5.02 -14.42
CA LYS A 56 -8.00 -4.28 -13.32
C LYS A 56 -7.03 -3.87 -12.22
N SER A 57 -5.88 -4.53 -12.12
CA SER A 57 -4.90 -4.24 -11.08
C SER A 57 -4.16 -2.94 -11.33
N LYS A 58 -4.00 -2.16 -10.25
CA LYS A 58 -3.34 -0.86 -10.25
C LYS A 58 -2.24 -0.87 -9.21
N ASP A 59 -1.26 0.01 -9.35
CA ASP A 59 -0.24 0.19 -8.34
C ASP A 59 -0.86 0.74 -7.05
N HIS A 60 -0.63 0.03 -5.95
CA HIS A 60 -1.16 0.40 -4.65
C HIS A 60 -0.16 0.13 -3.54
N LEU A 61 -0.28 0.92 -2.48
CA LEU A 61 0.41 0.75 -1.21
C LEU A 61 -0.55 0.04 -0.25
N ILE A 62 -0.05 -1.00 0.41
CA ILE A 62 -0.76 -1.69 1.49
C ILE A 62 -0.04 -1.39 2.79
N ARG A 63 -0.78 -0.92 3.79
CA ARG A 63 -0.24 -0.70 5.13
C ARG A 63 -0.01 -2.05 5.80
N VAL A 64 1.18 -2.28 6.37
CA VAL A 64 1.52 -3.52 7.08
C VAL A 64 1.31 -3.39 8.58
N ASP A 65 1.61 -2.22 9.13
CA ASP A 65 1.42 -1.96 10.56
C ASP A 65 -0.03 -1.52 10.82
N ASP A 66 -0.72 -2.20 11.74
CA ASP A 66 -2.05 -1.82 12.21
C ASP A 66 -2.01 -1.06 13.54
N GLU A 67 -0.96 -1.26 14.34
CA GLU A 67 -0.77 -0.61 15.64
C GLU A 67 0.58 0.11 15.73
N VAL A 68 0.62 1.22 16.46
CA VAL A 68 1.86 1.94 16.79
C VAL A 68 1.94 2.20 18.29
N THR A 69 3.16 2.21 18.82
CA THR A 69 3.41 2.55 20.23
C THR A 69 3.64 4.05 20.37
N CYS A 70 2.81 4.73 21.16
CA CYS A 70 2.96 6.16 21.39
C CYS A 70 4.32 6.49 22.03
N ALA A 71 5.04 7.48 21.50
CA ALA A 71 6.33 7.92 22.06
C ALA A 71 6.19 8.52 23.47
N THR A 72 5.05 9.15 23.79
CA THR A 72 4.83 9.84 25.08
C THR A 72 4.30 8.91 26.16
N CYS A 73 3.18 8.21 25.90
CA CYS A 73 2.52 7.39 26.92
C CYS A 73 2.88 5.89 26.83
N ARG A 74 3.68 5.49 25.83
CA ARG A 74 4.13 4.10 25.59
C ARG A 74 3.01 3.07 25.44
N LYS A 75 1.77 3.53 25.25
CA LYS A 75 0.62 2.68 24.96
C LYS A 75 0.51 2.48 23.47
N ARG A 76 0.14 1.25 23.09
CA ARG A 76 -0.16 0.90 21.71
C ARG A 76 -1.55 1.39 21.35
N PHE A 77 -1.71 1.88 20.13
CA PHE A 77 -3.00 2.27 19.59
C PHE A 77 -3.06 1.90 18.12
N GLU A 78 -4.26 1.57 17.65
CA GLU A 78 -4.51 1.28 16.24
C GLU A 78 -4.34 2.56 15.41
N ILE A 79 -3.71 2.44 14.24
CA ILE A 79 -3.59 3.55 13.30
C ILE A 79 -4.98 3.80 12.69
N PRO A 80 -5.66 4.93 12.99
CA PRO A 80 -7.05 5.15 12.60
C PRO A 80 -7.20 5.52 11.12
N SER A 81 -6.21 5.24 10.25
CA SER A 81 -6.34 5.58 8.83
C SER A 81 -7.46 4.74 8.23
N TYR A 82 -8.52 5.41 7.77
CA TYR A 82 -9.65 4.81 7.07
C TYR A 82 -9.24 4.01 5.81
N GLN A 83 -8.02 4.21 5.32
CA GLN A 83 -7.46 3.55 4.16
C GLN A 83 -6.28 2.65 4.58
N SER A 84 -6.51 1.34 4.63
CA SER A 84 -5.45 0.30 4.73
C SER A 84 -4.76 0.04 3.38
N MET A 85 -5.34 0.58 2.30
CA MET A 85 -4.79 0.56 0.95
C MET A 85 -4.90 1.95 0.32
N ILE A 86 -3.84 2.40 -0.35
CA ILE A 86 -3.81 3.67 -1.07
C ILE A 86 -3.33 3.38 -2.48
N TYR A 87 -4.14 3.72 -3.49
CA TYR A 87 -3.69 3.68 -4.88
C TYR A 87 -2.64 4.77 -5.10
N LEU A 88 -1.54 4.44 -5.80
CA LEU A 88 -0.51 5.45 -6.09
C LEU A 88 -1.05 6.61 -6.92
N GLU A 89 -2.07 6.37 -7.76
CA GLU A 89 -2.77 7.42 -8.52
C GLU A 89 -3.40 8.50 -7.62
N ASN A 90 -3.79 8.17 -6.38
CA ASN A 90 -4.37 9.14 -5.43
C ASN A 90 -3.30 9.97 -4.71
N LEU A 91 -2.02 9.60 -4.82
CA LEU A 91 -0.93 10.20 -4.07
C LEU A 91 -0.23 11.32 -4.85
N GLU A 92 -0.10 11.22 -6.17
CA GLU A 92 0.45 12.28 -7.05
C GLU A 92 0.25 11.88 -8.52
N GLY A 93 -0.10 12.85 -9.37
CA GLY A 93 -0.32 12.72 -10.80
C GLY A 93 0.91 12.25 -11.60
N LEU A 94 1.17 10.95 -11.56
CA LEU A 94 2.02 10.27 -12.55
C LEU A 94 1.19 10.04 -13.81
N PRO A 95 1.76 10.24 -15.02
CA PRO A 95 1.06 9.89 -16.25
C PRO A 95 0.65 8.42 -16.16
N LYS A 96 -0.63 8.15 -16.46
CA LYS A 96 -0.99 6.83 -16.98
C LYS A 96 -0.13 6.67 -18.23
N GLU A 97 0.95 5.92 -18.15
CA GLU A 97 1.49 5.31 -19.35
C GLU A 97 0.37 4.42 -19.87
N ASP A 98 -0.23 4.92 -20.94
CA ASP A 98 -1.16 4.24 -21.82
C ASP A 98 -0.56 2.86 -22.11
N TYR A 99 -1.12 1.81 -21.49
CA TYR A 99 -0.85 0.45 -21.91
C TYR A 99 -1.68 0.25 -23.18
N ASP A 100 -1.02 0.60 -24.28
CA ASP A 100 -1.43 0.52 -25.67
C ASP A 100 -1.97 -0.87 -26.06
N GLU A 101 -3.04 -0.81 -26.86
CA GLU A 101 -3.71 -1.79 -27.73
C GLU A 101 -4.66 -2.87 -27.15
#